data_AF-A0A0Q6K2B1-F1
#
_entry.id   AF-A0A0Q6K2B1-F1
#
_cell.length_a   1.000
_cell.length_b   1.000
_cell.length_c   1.000
_cell.angle_alpha   90.00
_cell.angle_beta   90.00
_cell.angle_gamma   90.00
#
_symmetry.space_group_name_H-M   'P 1'
#
loop_
_entity.id
_entity.type
_entity.pdbx_description
1 polymer ?
#
loop_
_entity_poly.entity_id
_entity_poly.type
_entity_poly.pdbx_seq_one_letter_code
_entity_poly.pdbx_strand_id
1 'polypeptide(L)'
;MQANLGLEQAMPDDQRFFFEGIMPGRDGWDAAFCCGSNSVTRRALFDEIGGGLPDGSITEDMLLTLSSLRRGYITRYLNEPLAFGLAPESTAAFFVRRQRWAQGAI
;
A
#
# COMPACT_ATOMS: atom_id res chain seq x y z
N MET A 1 1.09 -11.09 11.65
CA MET A 1 1.14 -12.03 12.80
C MET A 1 1.44 -11.22 14.04
N GLN A 2 0.56 -11.26 15.03
CA GLN A 2 0.68 -10.52 16.30
C GLN A 2 1.11 -11.51 17.41
N ALA A 3 2.30 -12.09 17.24
CA ALA A 3 2.74 -13.24 18.04
C ALA A 3 3.10 -12.88 19.48
N ASN A 4 3.78 -11.75 19.69
CA ASN A 4 4.40 -11.44 20.99
C ASN A 4 3.41 -11.20 22.13
N LEU A 5 2.17 -10.81 21.82
CA LEU A 5 1.12 -10.55 22.81
C LEU A 5 0.06 -11.67 22.84
N GLY A 6 0.19 -12.70 22.02
CA GLY A 6 -0.78 -13.82 21.96
C GLY A 6 -2.19 -13.40 21.54
N LEU A 7 -2.36 -12.29 20.83
CA LEU A 7 -3.66 -11.70 20.47
C LEU A 7 -4.25 -12.23 19.16
N GLU A 8 -3.63 -13.24 18.54
CA GLU A 8 -3.96 -13.70 17.18
C GLU A 8 -5.39 -14.24 17.05
N GLN A 9 -5.97 -14.75 18.14
CA GLN A 9 -7.36 -15.23 18.16
C GLN A 9 -8.38 -14.14 18.53
N ALA A 10 -7.92 -13.06 19.16
CA ALA A 10 -8.77 -11.99 19.67
C ALA A 10 -8.83 -10.78 18.72
N MET A 11 -7.79 -10.57 17.92
CA MET A 11 -7.66 -9.41 17.04
C MET A 11 -7.16 -9.83 15.66
N PRO A 12 -7.72 -9.27 14.57
CA PRO A 12 -7.16 -9.47 13.24
C PRO A 12 -5.75 -8.89 13.15
N ASP A 13 -4.98 -9.33 12.16
CA ASP A 13 -3.70 -8.70 11.86
C ASP A 13 -3.88 -7.20 11.56
N ASP A 14 -2.80 -6.46 11.81
CA ASP A 14 -2.78 -5.01 11.77
C ASP A 14 -3.04 -4.41 10.39
N GLN A 15 -2.87 -5.19 9.32
CA GLN A 15 -3.09 -4.73 7.94
C GLN A 15 -4.49 -5.07 7.43
N ARG A 16 -5.14 -6.09 7.99
CA ARG A 16 -6.48 -6.52 7.58
C ARG A 16 -7.51 -5.42 7.63
N PHE A 17 -7.51 -4.62 8.69
CA PHE A 17 -8.42 -3.46 8.79
C PHE A 17 -8.22 -2.46 7.65
N PHE A 18 -6.97 -2.25 7.25
CA PHE A 18 -6.66 -1.36 6.13
C PHE A 18 -7.14 -1.92 4.79
N PHE A 19 -6.83 -3.19 4.49
CA PHE A 19 -7.15 -3.78 3.19
C PHE A 19 -8.62 -4.20 3.04
N GLU A 20 -9.29 -4.65 4.10
CA GLU A 20 -10.69 -5.09 4.02
C GLU A 20 -11.69 -3.96 4.28
N GLY A 21 -11.30 -2.92 5.02
CA GLY A 21 -12.18 -1.82 5.41
C GLY A 21 -11.83 -0.49 4.75
N ILE A 22 -10.62 0.02 5.00
CA ILE A 22 -10.22 1.38 4.58
C ILE A 22 -10.05 1.46 3.05
N MET A 23 -9.36 0.50 2.43
CA MET A 23 -9.05 0.52 1.00
C MET A 23 -10.31 0.47 0.11
N PRO A 24 -11.29 -0.42 0.36
CA PRO A 24 -12.57 -0.38 -0.34
C PRO A 24 -13.33 0.93 -0.12
N GLY A 25 -13.29 1.47 1.11
CA GLY A 25 -13.88 2.78 1.41
C GLY A 25 -13.26 3.90 0.58
N ARG A 26 -11.92 3.91 0.44
CA ARG A 26 -11.19 4.86 -0.40
C ARG A 26 -11.47 4.67 -1.88
N ASP A 27 -11.62 3.44 -2.33
CA ASP A 27 -11.97 3.12 -3.72
C ASP A 27 -13.31 3.75 -4.13
N GLY A 28 -14.29 3.74 -3.23
CA GLY A 28 -15.58 4.40 -3.42
C GLY A 28 -15.49 5.92 -3.64
N TRP A 29 -14.33 6.54 -3.36
CA TRP A 29 -14.03 7.96 -3.58
C TRP A 29 -12.89 8.18 -4.59
N ASP A 30 -12.62 7.20 -5.47
CA ASP A 30 -11.52 7.25 -6.45
C ASP A 30 -10.14 7.51 -5.81
N ALA A 31 -9.97 7.09 -4.56
CA ALA A 31 -8.81 7.41 -3.72
C ALA A 31 -8.03 6.17 -3.25
N ALA A 32 -8.27 5.01 -3.86
CA ALA A 32 -7.45 3.81 -3.65
C ALA A 32 -6.02 4.07 -4.15
N PHE A 33 -5.01 3.48 -3.51
CA PHE A 33 -3.62 3.73 -3.88
C PHE A 33 -2.75 2.47 -3.86
N CYS A 34 -1.69 2.51 -4.67
CA CYS A 34 -0.69 1.46 -4.75
C CYS A 34 0.11 1.37 -3.44
N CYS A 35 0.22 0.15 -2.90
CA CYS A 35 0.94 -0.17 -1.66
C CYS A 35 2.23 -0.98 -1.94
N GLY A 36 2.86 -0.73 -3.08
CA GLY A 36 4.15 -1.30 -3.47
C GLY A 36 4.07 -2.66 -4.16
N SER A 37 3.22 -3.55 -3.66
CA SER A 37 3.02 -4.90 -4.21
C SER A 37 1.56 -5.16 -4.57
N ASN A 38 1.32 -6.21 -5.37
CA ASN A 38 -0.01 -6.67 -5.77
C ASN A 38 -0.84 -5.58 -6.49
N SER A 39 -0.18 -4.76 -7.28
CA SER A 39 -0.79 -3.70 -8.08
C SER A 39 -0.48 -3.89 -9.56
N VAL A 40 -1.43 -3.52 -10.41
CA VAL A 40 -1.25 -3.51 -11.86
C VAL A 40 -1.41 -2.08 -12.34
N THR A 41 -0.41 -1.59 -13.07
CA THR A 41 -0.37 -0.22 -13.59
C THR A 41 -0.26 -0.25 -15.11
N ARG A 42 -0.99 0.64 -15.77
CA ARG A 42 -0.96 0.76 -17.24
C ARG A 42 0.44 1.19 -17.70
N ARG A 43 1.02 0.51 -18.68
CA ARG A 43 2.34 0.88 -19.24
C ARG A 43 2.37 2.31 -19.80
N ALA A 44 1.31 2.73 -20.49
CA ALA A 44 1.21 4.09 -21.02
C ALA A 44 1.34 5.18 -19.93
N LEU A 45 0.76 4.94 -18.74
CA LEU A 45 0.93 5.86 -17.61
C LEU A 45 2.40 5.95 -17.19
N PHE A 46 3.15 4.84 -17.17
CA PHE A 46 4.58 4.91 -16.89
C PHE A 46 5.34 5.76 -17.91
N ASP A 47 5.00 5.64 -19.19
CA ASP A 47 5.61 6.46 -20.25
C ASP A 47 5.29 7.95 -20.05
N GLU A 48 4.08 8.28 -19.58
CA GLU A 48 3.64 9.65 -19.28
C GLU A 48 4.25 10.28 -18.03
N ILE A 49 4.73 9.48 -17.07
CA ILE A 49 5.33 9.96 -15.81
C ILE A 49 6.86 9.92 -15.80
N GLY A 50 7.50 9.67 -16.94
CA GLY A 50 8.96 9.69 -17.07
C GLY A 50 9.64 8.32 -17.26
N GLY A 51 8.85 7.29 -17.58
CA GLY A 51 9.35 5.96 -17.97
C GLY A 51 9.58 4.98 -16.83
N GLY A 52 9.46 5.41 -15.56
CA GLY A 52 9.73 4.61 -14.37
C GLY A 52 8.90 5.01 -13.15
N LEU A 53 9.19 4.37 -12.01
CA LEU A 53 8.60 4.75 -10.74
C LEU A 53 9.13 6.13 -10.30
N PRO A 54 8.27 7.01 -9.78
CA PRO A 54 8.72 8.28 -9.20
C PRO A 54 9.66 8.06 -8.01
N ASP A 55 10.77 8.79 -7.97
CA ASP A 55 11.85 8.64 -6.98
C ASP A 55 11.92 9.76 -5.94
N GLY A 56 10.97 10.70 -5.97
CA GLY A 56 10.92 11.86 -5.07
C GLY A 56 10.49 11.56 -3.62
N SER A 57 10.13 10.31 -3.30
CA SER A 57 9.80 9.86 -1.94
C SER A 57 10.23 8.41 -1.75
N ILE A 58 10.53 8.04 -0.50
CA ILE A 58 10.80 6.65 -0.10
C ILE A 58 9.56 5.74 -0.14
N THR A 59 8.38 6.31 -0.37
CA THR A 59 7.13 5.62 -0.69
C THR A 59 6.75 5.93 -2.14
N GLU A 60 7.56 5.38 -3.05
CA GLU A 60 7.42 5.55 -4.51
C GLU A 60 6.07 5.06 -5.05
N ASP A 61 5.47 4.10 -4.35
CA ASP A 61 4.18 3.48 -4.64
C ASP A 61 2.99 4.44 -4.45
N MET A 62 2.95 5.14 -3.31
CA MET A 62 1.98 6.20 -3.07
C MET A 62 2.20 7.37 -4.04
N LEU A 63 3.46 7.70 -4.32
CA LEU A 63 3.81 8.78 -5.25
C LEU A 63 3.41 8.45 -6.70
N LEU A 64 3.51 7.18 -7.12
CA LEU A 64 2.98 6.70 -8.40
C LEU A 64 1.47 6.97 -8.49
N THR A 65 0.73 6.68 -7.43
CA THR A 65 -0.72 6.93 -7.39
C THR A 65 -1.03 8.42 -7.50
N LEU A 66 -0.35 9.28 -6.73
CA LEU A 66 -0.57 10.72 -6.81
C LEU A 66 -0.24 11.28 -8.20
N SER A 67 0.81 10.77 -8.84
CA SER A 67 1.22 11.17 -10.19
C SER A 67 0.21 10.76 -11.26
N SER A 68 -0.42 9.59 -11.06
CA SER A 68 -1.53 9.07 -11.85
C SER A 68 -2.78 9.94 -11.71
N LEU A 69 -3.24 10.19 -10.48
CA LEU A 69 -4.44 10.98 -10.20
C LEU A 69 -4.32 12.41 -10.74
N ARG A 70 -3.14 13.04 -10.64
CA ARG A 70 -2.88 14.38 -11.21
C ARG A 70 -3.04 14.46 -12.74
N ARG A 71 -2.99 13.32 -13.43
CA ARG A 71 -3.20 13.19 -14.88
C ARG A 71 -4.62 12.75 -15.26
N GLY A 72 -5.53 12.68 -14.28
CA GLY A 72 -6.94 12.31 -14.51
C GLY A 72 -7.20 10.81 -14.60
N TYR A 73 -6.21 9.98 -14.26
CA TYR A 73 -6.43 8.55 -14.10
C TYR A 73 -7.22 8.26 -12.83
N ILE A 74 -7.92 7.15 -12.82
CA ILE A 74 -8.61 6.60 -11.66
C ILE A 74 -7.92 5.29 -11.24
N THR A 75 -7.91 5.03 -9.94
CA THR A 75 -7.43 3.77 -9.35
C THR A 75 -8.60 2.90 -8.94
N ARG A 76 -8.43 1.58 -9.00
CA ARG A 76 -9.45 0.62 -8.55
C ARG A 76 -8.86 -0.41 -7.61
N TYR A 77 -9.59 -0.76 -6.56
CA TYR A 77 -9.20 -1.77 -5.58
C TYR A 77 -10.06 -3.02 -5.70
N LEU A 78 -9.42 -4.17 -5.93
CA LEU A 78 -10.06 -5.48 -5.88
C LEU A 78 -9.85 -6.09 -4.49
N ASN A 79 -10.92 -6.14 -3.69
CA ASN A 79 -10.89 -6.67 -2.33
C ASN A 79 -10.98 -8.20 -2.32
N GLU A 80 -9.98 -8.86 -2.91
CA GLU A 80 -9.88 -10.32 -2.96
C GLU A 80 -8.48 -10.78 -2.49
N PRO A 81 -8.41 -11.88 -1.72
CA PRO A 81 -7.13 -12.42 -1.26
C PRO A 81 -6.42 -13.16 -2.41
N LEU A 82 -5.60 -12.44 -3.18
CA LEU A 82 -4.87 -12.97 -4.34
C LEU A 82 -3.40 -13.34 -4.05
N ALA A 83 -2.88 -12.95 -2.88
CA ALA A 83 -1.49 -13.20 -2.50
C ALA A 83 -1.34 -13.31 -0.97
N PHE A 84 -0.33 -14.07 -0.53
CA PHE A 84 0.06 -14.19 0.88
C PHE A 84 1.49 -13.69 1.06
N GLY A 85 1.67 -12.73 1.96
CA GLY A 85 2.97 -12.12 2.26
C GLY A 85 3.56 -12.59 3.58
N LEU A 86 4.86 -12.38 3.75
CA LEU A 86 5.55 -12.63 5.01
C LEU A 86 5.52 -11.39 5.91
N ALA A 87 5.15 -11.59 7.17
CA ALA A 87 5.24 -10.59 8.22
C ALA A 87 6.69 -10.46 8.73
N PRO A 88 7.09 -9.30 9.29
CA PRO A 88 8.36 -9.20 10.00
C PRO A 88 8.45 -10.24 11.14
N GLU A 89 9.57 -10.94 11.24
CA GLU A 89 9.80 -11.96 12.26
C GLU A 89 10.24 -11.36 13.62
N SER A 90 10.62 -10.08 13.65
CA SER A 90 11.04 -9.40 14.88
C SER A 90 10.38 -8.04 15.06
N THR A 91 10.20 -7.64 16.31
CA THR A 91 9.69 -6.32 16.69
C THR A 91 10.57 -5.19 16.13
N ALA A 92 11.89 -5.38 16.11
CA ALA A 92 12.82 -4.41 15.53
C ALA A 92 12.57 -4.22 14.02
N ALA A 93 12.45 -5.32 13.26
CA ALA A 93 12.15 -5.26 11.83
C ALA A 93 10.78 -4.63 11.55
N PHE A 94 9.80 -4.88 12.42
CA PHE A 94 8.49 -4.23 12.36
C PHE A 94 8.61 -2.70 12.45
N PHE A 95 9.32 -2.18 13.46
CA PHE A 95 9.48 -0.74 13.65
C PHE A 95 10.26 -0.07 12.52
N VAL A 96 11.35 -0.69 12.03
CA VAL A 96 12.11 -0.16 10.88
C VAL A 96 11.21 0.01 9.65
N ARG A 97 10.37 -0.98 9.36
CA ARG A 97 9.42 -0.91 8.23
C ARG A 97 8.41 0.22 8.43
N ARG A 98 7.79 0.31 9.61
CA ARG A 98 6.80 1.35 9.92
C ARG A 98 7.39 2.76 9.92
N GLN A 99 8.63 2.92 10.38
CA GLN A 99 9.33 4.20 10.36
C GLN A 99 9.50 4.72 8.92
N ARG A 100 9.89 3.85 7.98
CA ARG A 100 10.01 4.24 6.56
C ARG A 100 8.67 4.67 5.98
N TRP A 101 7.58 3.96 6.29
CA TRP A 101 6.25 4.36 5.84
C TRP A 101 5.81 5.71 6.41
N ALA A 102 6.07 5.97 7.69
CA ALA A 102 5.75 7.24 8.32
C ALA A 102 6.57 8.40 7.73
N GLN A 103 7.85 8.18 7.46
CA GLN A 103 8.73 9.19 6.85
C GLN A 103 8.33 9.54 5.42
N GLY A 104 7.88 8.57 4.61
CA GLY A 104 7.47 8.81 3.23
C GLY A 104 6.13 9.53 3.09
N ALA A 105 5.31 9.52 4.14
CA ALA A 105 4.00 10.14 4.18
C ALA A 105 4.02 11.64 4.57
N ILE A 106 5.19 12.22 4.84
CA ILE A 106 5.41 13.65 5.15
C ILE A 106 5.95 14.34 3.91
#